data_AF-A0A6P1LAR1-F1
#
_entry.id   AF-A0A6P1LAR1-F1
#
_cell.length_a   1.000
_cell.length_b   1.000
_cell.length_c   1.000
_cell.angle_alpha   90.00
_cell.angle_beta   90.00
_cell.angle_gamma   90.00
#
_symmetry.space_group_name_H-M   'P 1'
#
loop_
_entity.id
_entity.type
_entity.pdbx_description
1 polymer ?
#
loop_
_entity_poly.entity_id
_entity_poly.type
_entity_poly.pdbx_seq_one_letter_code
_entity_poly.pdbx_strand_id
1 'polypeptide(L)' 'MLPSFLTSLEYVEIGSGVEIVPDGFFKGLKSIKTVDISTSVKTIGAQAFYACSSLTEINF' A
#
# COMPACT_ATOMS: atom_id res chain seq x y z
N MET A 1 13.68 -5.88 -2.66
CA MET A 1 12.97 -5.48 -3.90
C MET A 1 11.61 -6.12 -3.89
N LEU A 2 10.56 -5.35 -4.15
CA LEU A 2 9.22 -5.92 -4.36
C LEU A 2 9.15 -6.64 -5.71
N PRO A 3 8.36 -7.70 -5.85
CA PRO A 3 8.16 -8.38 -7.13
C PRO A 3 7.61 -7.45 -8.21
N SER A 4 8.11 -7.58 -9.44
CA SER A 4 7.71 -6.73 -10.58
C SER A 4 6.23 -6.85 -10.96
N PHE A 5 5.60 -7.98 -10.67
CA PHE A 5 4.17 -8.19 -10.93
C PHE A 5 3.25 -7.30 -10.06
N LEU A 6 3.76 -6.73 -8.96
CA LEU A 6 2.97 -5.81 -8.14
C LEU A 6 2.73 -4.45 -8.81
N THR A 7 3.44 -4.14 -9.89
CA THR A 7 3.29 -2.87 -10.63
C THR A 7 1.95 -2.73 -11.35
N SER A 8 1.20 -3.82 -11.54
CA SER A 8 -0.13 -3.82 -12.18
C SER A 8 -1.29 -4.03 -11.21
N LEU A 9 -1.05 -4.12 -9.90
CA LEU A 9 -2.14 -4.25 -8.93
C LEU A 9 -2.95 -2.95 -8.87
N GLU A 10 -4.26 -3.07 -9.02
CA GLU A 10 -5.20 -1.95 -8.88
C GLU A 10 -5.78 -1.85 -7.46
N TYR A 11 -5.77 -2.95 -6.71
CA TYR A 11 -6.33 -3.06 -5.37
C TYR A 11 -5.31 -3.73 -4.44
N VAL A 12 -5.21 -3.22 -3.22
CA VAL A 12 -4.37 -3.78 -2.15
C VAL A 12 -5.17 -3.89 -0.86
N GLU A 13 -5.17 -5.07 -0.27
CA GLU A 13 -5.66 -5.31 1.09
C GLU A 13 -4.47 -5.49 2.04
N ILE A 14 -4.41 -4.67 3.09
CA ILE A 14 -3.48 -4.83 4.20
C ILE A 14 -4.24 -5.48 5.34
N GLY A 15 -4.24 -6.81 5.34
CA GLY A 15 -5.06 -7.63 6.22
C GLY A 15 -4.68 -7.54 7.71
N SER A 16 -5.55 -8.13 8.55
CA SER A 16 -5.49 -8.07 10.02
C SER A 16 -4.25 -8.70 10.67
N GLY A 17 -3.43 -9.43 9.90
CA GLY A 17 -2.15 -9.99 10.35
C GLY A 17 -0.97 -9.01 10.22
N VAL A 18 -1.19 -7.80 9.70
CA VAL A 18 -0.16 -6.79 9.50
C VAL A 18 -0.27 -5.72 10.58
N GLU A 19 0.81 -5.50 11.32
CA GLU A 19 0.89 -4.40 12.30
C GLU A 19 1.65 -3.18 11.74
N ILE A 20 2.57 -3.40 10.80
CA ILE A 20 3.48 -2.37 10.29
C ILE A 20 3.55 -2.47 8.77
N VAL A 21 3.28 -1.36 8.08
CA VAL A 21 3.64 -1.15 6.68
C VAL A 21 5.00 -0.45 6.66
N PRO A 22 6.08 -1.07 6.15
CA PRO A 22 7.42 -0.46 6.19
C PRO A 22 7.56 0.81 5.34
N ASP A 23 8.64 1.54 5.58
CA ASP A 23 9.02 2.70 4.77
C ASP A 23 9.10 2.35 3.28
N GLY A 24 8.45 3.16 2.45
CA GLY A 24 8.47 3.02 1.01
C GLY A 24 7.88 1.72 0.45
N PHE A 25 7.13 0.93 1.24
CA PHE A 25 6.73 -0.42 0.83
C PHE A 25 6.00 -0.44 -0.51
N PHE A 26 4.99 0.41 -0.73
CA PHE A 26 4.26 0.52 -2.00
C PHE A 26 4.78 1.66 -2.90
N LYS A 27 5.97 2.22 -2.62
CA LYS A 27 6.49 3.40 -3.32
C LYS A 27 6.55 3.18 -4.84
N GLY A 28 5.93 4.10 -5.58
CA GLY A 28 5.95 4.12 -7.04
C GLY A 28 5.06 3.08 -7.72
N LEU A 29 4.21 2.37 -6.98
CA LEU A 29 3.21 1.47 -7.59
C LEU A 29 2.07 2.30 -8.18
N LYS A 30 2.26 2.70 -9.44
CA LYS A 30 1.39 3.64 -10.15
C LYS A 30 0.03 3.07 -10.51
N SER A 31 -0.18 1.76 -10.46
CA SER A 31 -1.46 1.15 -10.85
C SER A 31 -2.45 1.02 -9.70
N ILE A 32 -2.00 1.12 -8.44
CA ILE A 32 -2.88 0.97 -7.27
C ILE A 32 -3.87 2.14 -7.27
N LYS A 33 -5.16 1.81 -7.15
CA LYS A 33 -6.29 2.74 -7.10
C LYS A 33 -6.92 2.80 -5.73
N THR A 34 -7.03 1.65 -5.07
CA THR A 34 -7.67 1.51 -3.75
C THR A 34 -6.79 0.69 -2.82
N VAL A 35 -6.68 1.15 -1.57
CA VAL A 35 -6.00 0.43 -0.49
C VAL A 35 -6.95 0.29 0.69
N ASP A 36 -7.25 -0.94 1.09
CA ASP A 36 -8.00 -1.24 2.31
C ASP A 36 -7.01 -1.60 3.42
N ILE A 37 -7.00 -0.83 4.50
CA ILE A 37 -6.06 -0.98 5.61
C ILE A 37 -6.82 -1.48 6.82
N SER A 38 -6.52 -2.70 7.28
CA SER A 38 -7.15 -3.22 8.51
C SER A 38 -6.80 -2.34 9.72
N THR A 39 -7.77 -2.19 10.63
CA THR A 39 -7.61 -1.50 11.93
C THR A 39 -6.48 -2.07 12.82
N SER A 40 -5.94 -3.25 12.53
CA SER A 40 -4.77 -3.81 13.23
C SER A 40 -3.45 -3.10 12.88
N VAL A 41 -3.40 -2.35 11.78
CA VAL A 41 -2.19 -1.66 11.33
C VAL A 41 -1.92 -0.47 12.25
N LYS A 42 -0.81 -0.54 12.98
CA LYS A 42 -0.39 0.46 13.98
C LYS A 42 0.56 1.48 13.39
N THR A 43 1.26 1.14 12.32
CA THR A 43 2.32 1.99 11.75
C THR A 43 2.32 1.91 10.24
N ILE A 44 2.31 3.09 9.61
CA ILE A 44 2.57 3.25 8.18
C ILE A 44 3.87 4.03 8.06
N GLY A 45 4.86 3.39 7.43
CA GLY A 45 6.20 3.92 7.27
C GLY A 45 6.27 5.14 6.36
N ALA A 46 7.37 5.88 6.48
CA ALA A 46 7.63 7.05 5.67
C ALA A 46 7.58 6.69 4.18
N GLN A 47 6.90 7.52 3.39
CA GLN A 47 6.78 7.32 1.94
C GLN A 47 6.16 5.98 1.50
N ALA A 48 5.46 5.25 2.37
CA ALA A 48 4.89 3.93 2.04
C ALA A 48 4.06 3.93 0.74
N PHE A 49 3.32 5.01 0.46
CA PHE A 49 2.52 5.19 -0.77
C PHE A 49 3.03 6.34 -1.65
N TYR A 50 4.29 6.75 -1.50
CA TYR A 50 4.84 7.85 -2.28
C TYR A 50 4.85 7.51 -3.77
N ALA A 51 4.47 8.46 -4.62
CA ALA A 51 4.37 8.30 -6.07
C ALA A 51 3.42 7.18 -6.55
N CYS A 52 2.47 6.73 -5.72
CA CYS A 52 1.31 5.95 -6.14
C CYS A 52 0.30 6.86 -6.86
N SER A 53 0.61 7.23 -8.10
CA SER A 53 -0.10 8.32 -8.82
C SER A 53 -1.57 8.05 -9.15
N SER A 54 -2.00 6.78 -9.15
CA SER A 54 -3.41 6.42 -9.41
C SER A 54 -4.21 6.15 -8.14
N LEU A 55 -3.59 6.27 -6.95
CA LEU A 55 -4.25 5.99 -5.67
C LEU A 55 -5.26 7.08 -5.38
N THR A 56 -6.55 6.72 -5.43
CA THR A 56 -7.67 7.64 -5.23
C THR A 56 -8.41 7.38 -3.94
N GLU A 57 -8.27 6.20 -3.34
CA GLU A 57 -9.05 5.76 -2.19
C GLU A 57 -8.19 4.99 -1.18
N ILE A 58 -8.36 5.31 0.10
CA ILE A 58 -7.81 4.56 1.23
C ILE A 58 -8.93 4.36 2.25
N ASN A 59 -9.23 3.11 2.58
CA ASN A 59 -10.22 2.71 3.58
C ASN A 59 -9.53 2.15 4.83
N PHE A 60 -10.22 2.22 5.98
CA PHE A 60 -9.76 1.76 7.29
C PHE A 60 -10.75 0.80 7.94
#